data_AF-A0A920UX54-F1
#
_entry.id   AF-A0A920UX54-F1
#
_cell.length_a   1.000
_cell.length_b   1.000
_cell.length_c   1.000
_cell.angle_alpha   90.00
_cell.angle_beta   90.00
_cell.angle_gamma   90.00
#
_symmetry.space_group_name_H-M   'P 1'
#
loop_
_entity.id
_entity.type
_entity.pdbx_description
1 polymer ?
#
loop_
_entity_poly.entity_id
_entity_poly.type
_entity_poly.pdbx_seq_one_letter_code
_entity_poly.pdbx_strand_id
1 'polypeptide(L)'
;MKEYERTSTTVINAYLLPVVSSYLASLVRKLTEIGVNAPLLLMQSNGGLTTVEQAGRLPCHIIESGPAAGVVGAQALSQASGIDDVVSFDMGGTTAKASLIENGMYSRAVEYSVGAGIMVGSRLLTGAGYRLKVPAIDLAEVGAGGGSVVWLDAGGRCRSVRVAQVQVQALYVTG
;
A
#
# COMPACT_ATOMS: atom_id res chain seq x y z
N MET A 1 10.97 -24.33 -2.74
CA MET A 1 11.01 -23.21 -3.70
C MET A 1 9.64 -23.13 -4.36
N LYS A 2 8.92 -22.01 -4.28
CA LYS A 2 7.56 -21.90 -4.83
C LYS A 2 7.59 -21.12 -6.15
N GLU A 3 7.29 -21.81 -7.25
CA GLU A 3 7.39 -21.26 -8.61
C GLU A 3 6.27 -20.26 -8.93
N TYR A 4 5.06 -20.52 -8.44
CA TYR A 4 3.89 -19.68 -8.66
C TYR A 4 4.11 -18.23 -8.22
N GLU A 5 4.62 -18.01 -7.01
CA GLU A 5 4.84 -16.67 -6.45
C GLU A 5 5.91 -15.90 -7.23
N ARG A 6 6.94 -16.60 -7.72
CA ARG A 6 7.98 -15.99 -8.57
C ARG A 6 7.38 -15.53 -9.89
N THR A 7 6.65 -16.41 -10.57
CA THR A 7 6.00 -16.10 -11.85
C THR A 7 4.98 -14.98 -11.68
N SER A 8 4.14 -15.04 -10.65
CA SER A 8 3.15 -14.00 -10.32
C SER A 8 3.81 -12.63 -10.09
N THR A 9 4.88 -12.58 -9.30
CA THR A 9 5.65 -11.35 -9.04
C THR A 9 6.23 -10.78 -10.33
N THR A 10 6.82 -11.62 -11.19
CA THR A 10 7.39 -11.19 -12.47
C THR A 10 6.32 -10.64 -13.39
N VAL A 11 5.17 -11.31 -13.51
CA VAL A 11 4.05 -10.86 -14.34
C VAL A 11 3.52 -9.51 -13.86
N ILE A 12 3.30 -9.35 -12.56
CA ILE A 12 2.80 -8.08 -12.00
C ILE A 12 3.83 -6.96 -12.20
N ASN A 13 5.11 -7.22 -11.95
CA ASN A 13 6.15 -6.22 -12.18
C ASN A 13 6.21 -5.78 -13.65
N ALA A 14 6.17 -6.74 -14.58
CA ALA A 14 6.15 -6.47 -16.02
C ALA A 14 4.91 -5.68 -16.45
N TYR A 15 3.75 -5.99 -15.87
CA TYR A 15 2.50 -5.30 -16.15
C TYR A 15 2.52 -3.83 -15.68
N LEU A 16 3.11 -3.56 -14.52
CA LEU A 16 3.16 -2.21 -13.93
C LEU A 16 4.23 -1.30 -14.55
N LEU A 17 5.32 -1.88 -15.08
CA LEU A 17 6.48 -1.17 -15.62
C LEU A 17 6.13 0.04 -16.51
N PRO A 18 5.33 -0.11 -17.59
CA PRO A 18 5.09 1.01 -18.51
C PRO A 18 4.30 2.16 -17.85
N VAL A 19 3.30 1.84 -17.04
CA VAL A 19 2.42 2.84 -16.41
C VAL A 19 3.18 3.60 -15.32
N VAL A 20 3.88 2.88 -14.44
CA VAL A 20 4.63 3.50 -13.33
C VAL A 20 5.79 4.33 -13.86
N SER A 21 6.55 3.82 -14.84
CA SER A 21 7.69 4.56 -15.40
C SER A 21 7.25 5.86 -16.07
N SER A 22 6.15 5.83 -16.84
CA SER A 22 5.59 7.02 -17.48
C SER A 22 5.12 8.05 -16.44
N TYR A 23 4.42 7.59 -15.39
CA TYR A 23 3.97 8.45 -14.31
C TYR A 23 5.14 9.12 -13.58
N LEU A 24 6.13 8.33 -13.15
CA LEU A 24 7.27 8.85 -12.41
C LEU A 24 8.11 9.82 -13.24
N ALA A 25 8.32 9.52 -14.53
CA ALA A 25 9.00 10.45 -15.44
C ALA A 25 8.24 11.78 -15.57
N SER A 26 6.91 11.74 -15.70
CA SER A 26 6.11 12.96 -15.74
C SER A 26 6.11 13.69 -14.40
N LEU A 27 6.15 12.99 -13.27
CA LEU A 27 6.19 13.59 -11.95
C LEU A 27 7.52 14.34 -11.74
N VAL A 28 8.65 13.69 -12.03
CA VAL A 28 9.97 14.32 -11.95
C VAL A 28 10.05 15.57 -12.81
N ARG A 29 9.62 15.49 -14.08
CA ARG A 29 9.61 16.65 -14.97
C ARG A 29 8.81 17.82 -14.39
N LYS A 30 7.58 17.57 -13.92
CA LYS A 30 6.73 18.61 -13.34
C LYS A 30 7.32 19.24 -12.08
N LEU A 31 8.00 18.44 -11.26
CA LEU A 31 8.69 18.95 -10.06
C LEU A 31 9.86 19.86 -10.43
N THR A 32 10.64 19.47 -11.43
CA THR A 32 11.73 20.31 -11.95
C THR A 32 11.19 21.61 -12.55
N GLU A 33 10.09 21.56 -13.30
CA GLU A 33 9.44 22.75 -13.88
C GLU A 33 9.01 23.77 -12.84
N ILE A 34 8.60 23.34 -11.64
CA ILE A 34 8.24 24.23 -10.52
C ILE A 34 9.43 24.58 -9.60
N GLY A 35 10.65 24.19 -9.98
CA GLY A 35 11.88 24.54 -9.25
C GLY A 35 12.23 23.64 -8.06
N VAL A 36 11.58 22.47 -7.91
CA VAL A 36 11.94 21.49 -6.88
C VAL A 36 13.18 20.71 -7.34
N ASN A 37 14.32 21.02 -6.72
CA ASN A 37 15.61 20.36 -7.00
C ASN A 37 16.00 19.29 -5.99
N ALA A 38 15.15 19.03 -4.99
CA ALA A 38 15.38 18.00 -3.98
C ALA A 38 15.21 16.59 -4.59
N PRO A 39 15.96 15.58 -4.11
CA PRO A 39 15.77 14.20 -4.53
C PRO A 39 14.35 13.71 -4.25
N LEU A 40 13.68 13.14 -5.26
CA LEU A 40 12.39 12.49 -5.09
C LEU A 40 12.58 11.07 -4.56
N LEU A 41 12.10 10.83 -3.34
CA LEU A 41 12.06 9.50 -2.72
C LEU A 41 10.62 8.99 -2.66
N LEU A 42 10.47 7.69 -2.85
CA LEU A 42 9.18 7.01 -2.88
C LEU A 42 9.12 6.02 -1.71
N MET A 43 7.97 5.96 -1.04
CA MET A 43 7.71 4.93 -0.05
C MET A 43 7.60 3.57 -0.73
N GLN A 44 8.22 2.56 -0.14
CA GLN A 44 8.09 1.17 -0.52
C GLN A 44 7.02 0.48 0.34
N SER A 45 6.49 -0.63 -0.18
CA SER A 45 5.51 -1.49 0.51
C SER A 45 6.00 -1.93 1.90
N ASN A 46 7.32 -2.03 2.11
CA ASN A 46 7.95 -2.48 3.35
C ASN A 46 8.20 -1.36 4.39
N GLY A 47 7.80 -0.12 4.09
CA GLY A 47 8.04 1.06 4.95
C GLY A 47 9.39 1.74 4.74
N GLY A 48 10.20 1.28 3.79
CA GLY A 48 11.46 1.91 3.40
C GLY A 48 11.29 2.94 2.29
N LEU A 49 12.37 3.64 1.94
CA LEU A 49 12.41 4.60 0.84
C LEU A 49 13.19 4.05 -0.35
N THR A 50 12.76 4.38 -1.56
CA THR A 50 13.45 4.05 -2.81
C THR A 50 13.54 5.26 -3.73
N THR A 51 14.48 5.24 -4.68
CA THR A 51 14.59 6.28 -5.70
C THR A 51 13.60 6.04 -6.85
N VAL A 52 13.39 7.07 -7.67
CA VAL A 52 12.57 7.00 -8.88
C VAL A 52 13.10 5.97 -9.87
N GLU A 53 14.43 5.88 -10.05
CA GLU A 53 15.06 4.95 -10.98
C GLU A 53 14.81 3.50 -10.56
N GLN A 54 14.94 3.21 -9.26
CA GLN A 54 14.68 1.88 -8.73
C GLN A 54 13.19 1.53 -8.79
N ALA A 55 12.30 2.46 -8.44
CA ALA A 55 10.86 2.25 -8.56
C ALA A 55 10.42 2.04 -10.01
N GLY A 56 11.06 2.70 -10.97
CA GLY A 56 10.85 2.48 -12.40
C GLY A 56 11.35 1.12 -12.91
N ARG A 57 12.23 0.43 -12.19
CA ARG A 57 12.70 -0.93 -12.52
C ARG A 57 11.90 -2.02 -11.81
N LEU A 58 11.53 -1.76 -10.57
CA LEU A 58 10.88 -2.70 -9.66
C LEU A 58 9.57 -2.10 -9.09
N PRO A 59 8.60 -1.71 -9.95
CA PRO A 59 7.35 -1.08 -9.51
C PRO A 59 6.51 -1.94 -8.56
N CYS A 60 6.69 -3.26 -8.58
CA CYS A 60 5.99 -4.15 -7.64
C CYS A 60 6.34 -3.86 -6.16
N HIS A 61 7.46 -3.19 -5.87
CA HIS A 61 7.86 -2.81 -4.51
C HIS A 61 7.16 -1.56 -3.98
N ILE A 62 6.45 -0.80 -4.81
CA ILE A 62 5.76 0.44 -4.39
C ILE A 62 4.24 0.32 -4.39
N ILE A 63 3.71 -0.90 -4.55
CA ILE A 63 2.27 -1.17 -4.41
C ILE A 63 1.90 -1.02 -2.92
N GLU A 64 0.75 -0.44 -2.61
CA GLU A 64 0.36 -0.11 -1.21
C GLU A 64 1.37 0.80 -0.46
N SER A 65 2.13 1.60 -1.20
CA SER A 65 3.10 2.56 -0.63
C SER A 65 2.46 3.65 0.24
N GLY A 66 1.25 4.09 -0.07
CA GLY A 66 0.52 5.09 0.72
C GLY A 66 0.17 4.58 2.13
N PRO A 67 -0.57 3.47 2.26
CA PRO A 67 -0.86 2.87 3.57
C PRO A 67 0.41 2.51 4.35
N ALA A 68 1.46 2.03 3.68
CA ALA A 68 2.74 1.79 4.32
C ALA A 68 3.33 3.08 4.95
N ALA A 69 3.24 4.22 4.26
CA ALA A 69 3.63 5.51 4.82
C ALA A 69 2.79 5.90 6.04
N GLY A 70 1.47 5.62 6.01
CA GLY A 70 0.59 5.82 7.15
C GLY A 70 1.02 5.02 8.39
N VAL A 71 1.39 3.75 8.22
CA VAL A 71 1.89 2.91 9.32
C VAL A 71 3.23 3.43 9.85
N VAL A 72 4.16 3.81 8.98
CA VAL A 72 5.45 4.40 9.38
C VAL A 72 5.23 5.70 10.16
N GLY A 73 4.32 6.55 9.72
CA GLY A 73 3.93 7.77 10.43
C GLY A 73 3.29 7.49 11.79
N ALA A 74 2.39 6.50 11.86
CA ALA A 74 1.77 6.07 13.11
C ALA A 74 2.82 5.53 14.10
N GLN A 75 3.79 4.76 13.62
CA GLN A 75 4.91 4.28 14.45
C GLN A 75 5.71 5.46 15.00
N ALA A 76 6.10 6.41 14.15
CA ALA A 76 6.85 7.59 14.58
C ALA A 76 6.07 8.40 15.65
N LEU A 77 4.76 8.59 15.47
CA LEU A 77 3.91 9.28 16.44
C LEU A 77 3.76 8.50 17.75
N SER A 78 3.63 7.17 17.67
CA SER A 78 3.50 6.29 18.83
C SER A 78 4.75 6.35 19.71
N GLN A 79 5.95 6.33 19.10
CA GLN A 79 7.24 6.48 19.78
C GLN A 79 7.37 7.85 20.42
N ALA A 80 7.01 8.93 19.70
CA ALA A 80 7.02 10.29 20.24
C ALA A 80 6.05 10.47 21.43
N SER A 81 5.00 9.65 21.49
CA SER A 81 3.98 9.68 22.55
C SER A 81 4.26 8.69 23.69
N GLY A 82 5.31 7.86 23.58
CA GLY A 82 5.60 6.80 24.56
C GLY A 82 4.54 5.70 24.62
N ILE A 83 3.85 5.43 23.50
CA ILE A 83 2.84 4.38 23.39
C ILE A 83 3.39 3.30 22.46
N ASP A 84 3.71 2.14 23.01
CA ASP A 84 4.39 1.08 22.26
C ASP A 84 3.44 0.20 21.45
N ASP A 85 2.18 0.09 21.87
CA ASP A 85 1.18 -0.77 21.23
C ASP A 85 0.05 0.09 20.64
N VAL A 86 -0.02 0.15 19.31
CA VAL A 86 -1.05 0.93 18.61
C VAL A 86 -1.59 0.19 17.38
N VAL A 87 -2.87 0.42 17.11
CA VAL A 87 -3.49 0.02 15.84
C VAL A 87 -3.55 1.27 14.97
N SER A 88 -2.87 1.22 13.82
CA SER A 88 -3.08 2.23 12.77
C SER A 88 -4.31 1.85 11.96
N PHE A 89 -5.11 2.85 11.59
CA PHE A 89 -6.33 2.67 10.80
C PHE A 89 -6.46 3.83 9.81
N ASP A 90 -6.62 3.50 8.53
CA ASP A 90 -6.80 4.45 7.43
C ASP A 90 -8.00 4.04 6.59
N MET A 91 -8.98 4.93 6.45
CA MET A 91 -10.19 4.68 5.69
C MET A 91 -10.39 5.77 4.65
N GLY A 92 -10.34 5.35 3.38
CA GLY A 92 -10.67 6.18 2.23
C GLY A 92 -12.12 5.99 1.77
N GLY A 93 -12.42 6.48 0.56
CA GLY A 93 -13.74 6.30 -0.06
C GLY A 93 -14.05 4.85 -0.43
N THR A 94 -13.03 4.05 -0.74
CA THR A 94 -13.17 2.67 -1.24
C THR A 94 -12.84 1.61 -0.20
N THR A 95 -11.74 1.81 0.53
CA THR A 95 -11.10 0.78 1.34
C THR A 95 -10.84 1.31 2.73
N ALA A 96 -10.82 0.41 3.70
CA ALA A 96 -10.29 0.63 5.03
C ALA A 96 -9.14 -0.34 5.26
N LYS A 97 -8.06 0.17 5.84
CA LYS A 97 -6.82 -0.56 6.11
C LYS A 97 -6.43 -0.40 7.57
N ALA A 98 -5.83 -1.44 8.14
CA ALA A 98 -5.32 -1.41 9.49
C ALA A 98 -3.99 -2.16 9.61
N SER A 99 -3.11 -1.71 10.51
CA SER A 99 -1.89 -2.41 10.88
C SER A 99 -1.69 -2.36 12.38
N LEU A 100 -1.00 -3.36 12.91
CA LEU A 100 -0.64 -3.44 14.32
C LEU A 100 0.84 -3.09 14.49
N ILE A 101 1.10 -2.15 15.39
CA ILE A 101 2.42 -1.81 15.92
C ILE A 101 2.44 -2.37 17.34
N GLU A 102 3.36 -3.28 17.61
CA GLU A 102 3.54 -3.90 18.93
C GLU A 102 4.98 -3.68 19.38
N ASN A 103 5.17 -3.36 20.65
CA ASN A 103 6.50 -3.06 21.21
C ASN A 103 7.26 -2.00 20.39
N GLY A 104 6.54 -0.97 19.92
CA GLY A 104 7.09 0.13 19.14
C GLY A 104 7.47 -0.20 17.69
N MET A 105 7.09 -1.39 17.19
CA MET A 105 7.49 -1.91 15.87
C MET A 105 6.30 -2.43 15.06
N TYR A 106 6.20 -2.04 13.77
CA TYR A 106 5.25 -2.66 12.84
C TYR A 106 5.78 -3.99 12.30
N SER A 107 4.88 -4.94 12.02
CA SER A 107 5.23 -6.22 11.42
C SER A 107 5.47 -6.10 9.91
N ARG A 108 6.44 -6.88 9.40
CA ARG A 108 6.69 -7.04 7.95
C ARG A 108 6.35 -8.47 7.52
N ALA A 109 5.59 -8.59 6.43
CA ALA A 109 5.35 -9.84 5.75
C ALA A 109 6.37 -10.04 4.60
N VAL A 110 6.81 -11.29 4.40
CA VAL A 110 7.75 -11.67 3.32
C VAL A 110 7.00 -11.91 1.99
N GLU A 111 5.69 -12.16 2.05
CA GLU A 111 4.78 -12.38 0.92
C GLU A 111 3.46 -11.61 1.17
N TYR A 112 2.84 -11.03 0.14
CA TYR A 112 1.52 -10.38 0.25
C TYR A 112 0.66 -10.60 -1.02
N SER A 113 -0.66 -10.38 -0.98
CA SER A 113 -1.57 -10.59 -2.12
C SER A 113 -2.23 -9.29 -2.63
N VAL A 114 -2.31 -9.07 -3.94
CA VAL A 114 -2.92 -7.87 -4.59
C VAL A 114 -4.15 -8.22 -5.41
N GLY A 115 -5.12 -7.30 -5.47
CA GLY A 115 -6.21 -7.33 -6.47
C GLY A 115 -7.46 -8.10 -6.02
N ALA A 116 -7.60 -8.32 -4.71
CA ALA A 116 -8.74 -9.00 -4.11
C ALA A 116 -9.71 -8.01 -3.47
N GLY A 117 -11.01 -8.27 -3.57
CA GLY A 117 -12.03 -7.48 -2.87
C GLY A 117 -11.96 -7.52 -1.33
N ILE A 118 -11.18 -8.44 -0.79
CA ILE A 118 -10.84 -8.56 0.63
C ILE A 118 -9.33 -8.80 0.58
N MET A 119 -8.52 -7.82 0.96
CA MET A 119 -7.07 -8.00 0.87
C MET A 119 -6.60 -8.80 2.08
N VAL A 120 -6.00 -9.92 1.73
CA VAL A 120 -5.65 -10.97 2.63
C VAL A 120 -4.13 -11.09 2.60
N GLY A 121 -3.51 -10.33 3.50
CA GLY A 121 -2.07 -10.32 3.74
C GLY A 121 -1.70 -10.50 5.22
N SER A 122 -2.65 -10.32 6.15
CA SER A 122 -2.37 -10.47 7.57
C SER A 122 -2.47 -11.91 8.04
N ARG A 123 -1.74 -12.20 9.13
CA ARG A 123 -1.72 -13.47 9.85
C ARG A 123 -3.11 -14.01 10.26
N LEU A 124 -4.19 -13.29 9.97
CA LEU A 124 -5.54 -13.54 10.50
C LEU A 124 -6.57 -14.11 9.53
N LEU A 125 -6.39 -14.17 8.20
CA LEU A 125 -7.27 -14.92 7.26
C LEU A 125 -6.61 -14.99 5.88
N THR A 126 -6.85 -16.05 5.06
CA THR A 126 -6.32 -16.30 3.69
C THR A 126 -7.42 -16.23 2.57
N GLY A 127 -7.29 -15.44 1.48
CA GLY A 127 -8.25 -15.40 0.35
C GLY A 127 -8.16 -14.25 -0.71
N ALA A 128 -8.05 -14.64 -1.99
CA ALA A 128 -8.54 -13.98 -3.23
C ALA A 128 -7.69 -12.96 -4.04
N GLY A 129 -6.36 -12.88 -3.90
CA GLY A 129 -5.49 -12.01 -4.73
C GLY A 129 -4.27 -12.73 -5.34
N TYR A 130 -3.53 -12.06 -6.22
CA TYR A 130 -2.27 -12.59 -6.76
C TYR A 130 -1.14 -12.44 -5.75
N ARG A 131 -0.44 -13.54 -5.42
CA ARG A 131 0.69 -13.51 -4.49
C ARG A 131 1.88 -12.78 -5.10
N LEU A 132 2.43 -11.85 -4.33
CA LEU A 132 3.66 -11.12 -4.60
C LEU A 132 4.70 -11.49 -3.55
N LYS A 133 5.88 -11.85 -4.02
CA LYS A 133 7.05 -12.16 -3.20
C LYS A 133 7.92 -10.92 -3.04
N VAL A 134 7.33 -9.86 -2.50
CA VAL A 134 8.03 -8.62 -2.14
C VAL A 134 7.79 -8.36 -0.64
N PRO A 135 8.81 -7.91 0.11
CA PRO A 135 8.60 -7.50 1.49
C PRO A 135 7.58 -6.37 1.57
N ALA A 136 6.60 -6.48 2.46
CA ALA A 136 5.57 -5.47 2.69
C ALA A 136 5.24 -5.34 4.18
N ILE A 137 4.75 -4.19 4.62
CA ILE A 137 4.15 -4.02 5.95
C ILE A 137 2.91 -4.91 6.03
N ASP A 138 2.72 -5.57 7.17
CA ASP A 138 1.52 -6.36 7.42
C ASP A 138 0.30 -5.43 7.54
N LEU A 139 -0.62 -5.56 6.59
CA LEU A 139 -1.83 -4.75 6.47
C LEU A 139 -3.04 -5.68 6.38
N ALA A 140 -4.02 -5.45 7.25
CA ALA A 140 -5.38 -5.92 7.06
C ALA A 140 -6.13 -4.91 6.19
N GLU A 141 -6.89 -5.37 5.21
CA GLU A 141 -7.73 -4.50 4.38
C GLU A 141 -9.12 -5.07 4.22
N VAL A 142 -10.10 -4.18 4.30
CA VAL A 142 -11.46 -4.43 3.85
C VAL A 142 -11.76 -3.50 2.70
N GLY A 143 -12.31 -4.05 1.61
CA GLY A 143 -12.86 -3.29 0.51
C GLY A 143 -14.20 -2.64 0.88
N ALA A 144 -14.21 -1.82 1.93
CA ALA A 144 -15.30 -0.96 2.31
C ALA A 144 -14.71 0.35 2.83
N GLY A 145 -15.15 1.45 2.25
CA GLY A 145 -14.76 2.82 2.59
C GLY A 145 -15.98 3.72 2.73
N GLY A 146 -15.76 5.02 2.87
CA GLY A 146 -16.83 6.01 3.09
C GLY A 146 -17.80 6.15 1.92
N GLY A 147 -17.40 5.76 0.70
CA GLY A 147 -18.21 5.76 -0.51
C GLY A 147 -18.86 4.42 -0.83
N SER A 148 -18.86 3.47 0.11
CA SER A 148 -19.49 2.16 -0.12
C SER A 148 -20.99 2.31 -0.29
N VAL A 149 -21.53 1.73 -1.36
CA VAL A 149 -22.98 1.75 -1.60
C VAL A 149 -23.64 0.66 -0.77
N VAL A 150 -24.63 1.05 0.02
CA VAL A 150 -25.38 0.14 0.89
C VAL A 150 -26.76 -0.14 0.29
N TRP A 151 -27.19 -1.39 0.29
CA TRP A 151 -28.55 -1.78 -0.06
C TRP A 151 -29.07 -2.88 0.87
N LEU A 152 -30.37 -3.12 0.83
CA LEU A 152 -31.03 -4.20 1.57
C LEU A 152 -31.24 -5.39 0.63
N ASP A 153 -30.85 -6.59 1.05
CA ASP A 153 -31.22 -7.80 0.34
C ASP A 153 -32.72 -8.12 0.52
N ALA A 154 -33.23 -9.08 -0.26
CA ALA A 154 -34.64 -9.47 -0.21
C ALA A 154 -35.09 -10.00 1.17
N GLY A 155 -34.15 -10.36 2.06
CA GLY A 155 -34.40 -10.76 3.44
C GLY A 155 -34.28 -9.61 4.45
N GLY A 156 -34.15 -8.36 3.99
CA GLY A 156 -34.02 -7.18 4.83
C GLY A 156 -32.64 -7.00 5.46
N ARG A 157 -31.61 -7.76 5.04
CA ARG A 157 -30.25 -7.60 5.57
C ARG A 157 -29.48 -6.55 4.79
N CYS A 158 -28.79 -5.70 5.52
CA CYS A 158 -27.89 -4.69 4.97
C CYS A 158 -26.67 -5.34 4.30
N ARG A 159 -26.37 -4.91 3.07
CA ARG A 159 -25.24 -5.34 2.23
C ARG A 159 -24.53 -4.11 1.67
N SER A 160 -23.22 -4.20 1.42
CA SER A 160 -22.43 -3.14 0.79
C SER A 160 -21.62 -3.63 -0.42
N VAL A 161 -21.35 -2.74 -1.39
CA VAL A 161 -20.59 -2.99 -2.64
C VAL A 161 -19.52 -1.91 -2.80
N ARG A 162 -18.36 -2.37 -3.28
CA ARG A 162 -17.13 -1.61 -3.53
C ARG A 162 -17.28 -0.61 -4.67
N VAL A 163 -16.77 0.60 -4.48
CA VAL A 163 -16.47 1.58 -5.54
C VAL A 163 -14.98 1.89 -5.48
N ALA A 164 -14.17 1.47 -6.45
CA ALA A 164 -12.71 1.58 -6.40
C ALA A 164 -12.15 2.92 -6.93
N GLN A 165 -11.28 3.59 -6.16
CA GLN A 165 -10.38 4.66 -6.59
C GLN A 165 -8.92 4.36 -6.19
N VAL A 166 -7.96 4.80 -7.00
CA VAL A 166 -6.51 4.63 -6.81
C VAL A 166 -5.91 5.88 -6.15
N GLN A 167 -5.11 5.73 -5.10
CA GLN A 167 -4.32 6.82 -4.47
C GLN A 167 -2.81 6.51 -4.54
N VAL A 168 -1.99 7.53 -4.84
CA VAL A 168 -0.52 7.50 -4.72
C VAL A 168 -0.12 8.71 -3.85
N GLN A 169 0.57 8.47 -2.74
CA GLN A 169 1.16 9.52 -1.89
C GLN A 169 2.66 9.61 -2.14
N ALA A 170 3.18 10.82 -2.39
CA ALA A 170 4.62 11.09 -2.53
C ALA A 170 5.09 11.85 -1.28
N LEU A 171 6.22 11.45 -0.70
CA LEU A 171 6.85 12.12 0.44
C LEU A 171 8.01 12.97 -0.06
N TYR A 172 7.97 14.27 0.18
CA TYR A 172 9.07 15.19 -0.11
C TYR A 172 9.89 15.41 1.15
N VAL A 173 11.20 15.13 1.08
CA VAL A 173 12.15 15.49 2.12
C VAL A 173 12.81 16.81 1.69
N THR A 174 12.47 17.91 2.35
CA THR A 174 13.21 19.17 2.24
C THR A 174 14.34 19.17 3.26
N GLY A 175 15.57 19.36 2.78
CA GLY A 175 16.74 19.76 3.57
C GLY A 175 17.13 21.18 3.25
#